data_AF-A0A8J2XVZ8-F1
#
_entry.id   AF-A0A8J2XVZ8-F1
#
_cell.length_a   1.000
_cell.length_b   1.000
_cell.length_c   1.000
_cell.angle_alpha   90.00
_cell.angle_beta   90.00
_cell.angle_gamma   90.00
#
_symmetry.space_group_name_H-M   'P 1'
#
loop_
_entity.id
_entity.type
_entity.pdbx_description
1 polymer ?
#
loop_
_entity_poly.entity_id
_entity_poly.type
_entity_poly.pdbx_seq_one_letter_code
_entity_poly.pdbx_strand_id
1 'polypeptide(L)' 'MVNDGAIKSLNEIFNHIPKSTVAADCGKKVTRFTFLMENVEEFKMRELFKIGALCDLTVSQTLELAKEQYLKNNSEKLKP' A
#
# COMPACT_ATOMS: atom_id res chain seq x y z
N MET A 1 -3.11 -9.73 -16.07
CA MET A 1 -4.19 -8.74 -16.19
C MET A 1 -4.86 -8.64 -14.83
N VAL A 2 -4.84 -7.45 -14.22
CA VAL A 2 -5.44 -7.16 -12.90
C VAL A 2 -6.77 -6.48 -13.23
N ASN A 3 -7.80 -7.27 -13.57
CA ASN A 3 -9.06 -6.74 -14.11
C ASN A 3 -10.24 -7.67 -13.83
N ASP A 4 -10.64 -7.79 -12.56
CA ASP A 4 -11.94 -8.40 -12.19
C ASP A 4 -12.45 -7.95 -10.80
N GLY A 5 -12.32 -6.66 -10.47
CA GLY A 5 -12.59 -6.14 -9.11
C GLY A 5 -11.31 -5.91 -8.29
N ALA A 6 -10.20 -5.78 -9.01
CA ALA A 6 -8.87 -5.79 -8.44
C ALA A 6 -8.47 -4.47 -7.80
N ILE A 7 -7.84 -4.60 -6.63
CA ILE A 7 -7.18 -3.55 -5.86
C ILE A 7 -6.43 -2.60 -6.81
N LYS A 8 -6.89 -1.35 -6.91
CA LYS A 8 -6.36 -0.28 -7.78
C LYS A 8 -5.28 0.54 -7.10
N SER A 9 -5.13 0.40 -5.79
CA SER A 9 -4.10 1.09 -5.01
C SER A 9 -3.76 0.31 -3.74
N LEU A 10 -2.58 0.54 -3.18
CA LEU A 10 -2.14 -0.13 -1.95
C LEU A 10 -3.11 0.09 -0.77
N ASN A 11 -3.86 1.21 -0.76
CA ASN A 11 -4.88 1.47 0.26
C ASN A 11 -6.14 0.61 0.12
N GLU A 12 -6.52 0.21 -1.09
CA GLU A 12 -7.73 -0.61 -1.30
C GLU A 12 -7.59 -2.03 -0.75
N ILE A 13 -6.36 -2.48 -0.51
CA ILE A 13 -6.07 -3.70 0.26
C ILE A 13 -6.81 -3.69 1.60
N PHE A 14 -6.90 -2.53 2.26
CA PHE A 14 -7.48 -2.43 3.59
C PHE A 14 -9.01 -2.46 3.62
N ASN A 15 -9.66 -2.50 2.45
CA ASN A 15 -11.10 -2.78 2.38
C ASN A 15 -11.40 -4.25 2.68
N HIS A 16 -10.42 -5.13 2.51
CA HIS A 16 -10.55 -6.58 2.74
C HIS A 16 -9.84 -7.04 4.01
N ILE A 17 -8.77 -6.36 4.41
CA ILE A 17 -7.94 -6.71 5.58
C ILE A 17 -7.83 -5.51 6.53
N PRO A 18 -8.06 -5.66 7.85
CA PRO A 18 -7.91 -4.56 8.78
C PRO A 18 -6.49 -3.97 8.76
N LYS A 19 -6.41 -2.64 8.62
CA LYS A 19 -5.14 -1.89 8.64
C LYS A 19 -4.30 -2.17 9.90
N SER A 20 -4.94 -2.39 11.05
CA SER A 20 -4.27 -2.73 12.30
C SER A 20 -3.55 -4.07 12.25
N THR A 21 -4.12 -5.08 11.58
CA THR A 21 -3.50 -6.40 11.39
C THR A 21 -2.25 -6.27 10.53
N VAL A 22 -2.36 -5.62 9.37
CA VAL A 22 -1.20 -5.43 8.47
C VAL A 22 -0.12 -4.57 9.13
N ALA A 23 -0.49 -3.56 9.92
CA ALA A 23 0.45 -2.75 10.67
C ALA A 23 1.22 -3.59 11.71
N ALA A 24 0.53 -4.48 12.44
CA ALA A 24 1.15 -5.39 13.40
C ALA A 24 2.12 -6.36 12.72
N ASP A 25 1.75 -6.96 11.59
CA ASP A 25 2.62 -7.85 10.80
C ASP A 25 3.85 -7.13 10.21
N CYS A 26 3.69 -5.85 9.92
CA CYS A 26 4.78 -4.96 9.53
C CYS A 26 5.63 -4.46 10.71
N GLY A 27 5.30 -4.85 11.95
CA GLY A 27 5.98 -4.42 13.17
C GLY A 27 5.83 -2.92 13.46
N LYS A 28 4.73 -2.31 13.03
CA LYS A 28 4.49 -0.86 13.13
C LYS A 28 3.28 -0.53 13.96
N LYS A 29 3.38 0.60 14.67
CA LYS A 29 2.21 1.28 15.25
C LYS A 29 1.28 1.71 14.12
N VAL A 30 -0.04 1.55 14.31
CA VAL A 30 -1.07 1.91 13.32
C VAL A 30 -0.90 3.36 12.83
N THR A 31 -0.61 4.31 13.73
CA THR A 31 -0.36 5.71 13.37
C THR A 31 0.81 5.88 12.40
N ARG A 32 1.92 5.16 12.64
CA ARG A 32 3.08 5.20 11.73
C ARG A 32 2.74 4.53 10.40
N PHE A 33 1.96 3.46 10.42
CA PHE A 33 1.52 2.79 9.21
C PHE A 33 0.61 3.69 8.36
N THR A 34 -0.34 4.40 8.98
CA THR A 34 -1.19 5.39 8.29
C THR A 34 -0.34 6.47 7.62
N PHE A 35 0.65 7.03 8.32
CA PHE A 35 1.56 8.01 7.73
C PHE A 35 2.29 7.46 6.48
N LEU A 36 2.74 6.20 6.53
CA LEU A 36 3.42 5.57 5.39
C LEU A 36 2.46 5.32 4.21
N MET A 37 1.18 5.06 4.47
CA MET A 37 0.18 4.92 3.39
C MET A 37 -0.08 6.24 2.65
N GLU A 38 0.09 7.37 3.33
CA GLU A 38 0.01 8.72 2.77
C GLU A 38 1.33 9.17 2.11
N ASN A 39 2.45 8.51 2.43
CA ASN A 39 3.78 8.79 1.92
C ASN A 39 4.45 7.47 1.54
N VAL A 40 3.94 6.83 0.47
CA VAL A 40 4.32 5.46 0.10
C VAL A 40 5.80 5.33 -0.24
N GLU A 41 6.42 6.43 -0.67
CA GLU A 41 7.86 6.58 -0.91
C GLU A 41 8.73 6.36 0.34
N GLU A 42 8.14 6.50 1.53
CA GLU A 42 8.82 6.26 2.81
C GLU A 42 8.81 4.79 3.25
N PHE A 43 8.09 3.91 2.53
CA PHE A 43 8.15 2.48 2.82
C PHE A 43 9.50 1.88 2.41
N LYS A 44 10.04 1.00 3.26
CA LYS A 44 11.15 0.15 2.86
C LYS A 44 10.63 -0.93 1.92
N MET A 45 11.44 -1.33 0.94
CA MET A 45 11.12 -2.43 0.00
C MET A 45 10.66 -3.71 0.70
N ARG A 46 11.32 -4.10 1.80
CA ARG A 46 10.93 -5.28 2.59
C ARG A 46 9.52 -5.17 3.19
N GLU A 47 9.04 -3.96 3.45
CA GLU A 47 7.73 -3.69 4.04
C GLU A 47 6.67 -3.76 2.95
N LEU A 48 6.94 -3.18 1.78
CA LEU A 48 6.09 -3.35 0.60
C LEU A 48 5.92 -4.83 0.27
N PHE A 49 7.01 -5.61 0.21
CA PHE A 49 6.93 -7.04 -0.12
C PHE A 49 6.18 -7.85 0.92
N LYS A 50 6.26 -7.48 2.20
CA LYS A 50 5.43 -8.09 3.25
C LYS A 50 3.95 -7.80 3.03
N ILE A 51 3.59 -6.55 2.73
CA ILE A 51 2.21 -6.17 2.42
C ILE A 51 1.71 -6.94 1.20
N GLY A 52 2.54 -7.02 0.15
CA GLY A 52 2.24 -7.80 -1.05
C GLY A 52 1.99 -9.27 -0.75
N ALA A 53 2.87 -9.90 0.03
CA ALA A 53 2.74 -11.30 0.42
C ALA A 53 1.47 -11.57 1.26
N LEU A 54 1.06 -10.65 2.13
CA LEU A 54 -0.20 -10.76 2.89
C LEU A 54 -1.45 -10.70 2.00
N CYS A 55 -1.30 -10.24 0.76
CA CYS A 55 -2.38 -10.06 -0.20
C CYS A 55 -2.24 -10.99 -1.42
N ASP A 56 -1.37 -12.01 -1.32
CA ASP A 56 -1.02 -12.92 -2.42
C ASP A 56 -0.57 -12.20 -3.71
N LEU A 57 0.08 -11.04 -3.56
CA LEU A 57 0.63 -10.27 -4.66
C LEU A 57 2.09 -10.63 -4.91
N THR A 58 2.45 -10.71 -6.19
CA THR A 58 3.86 -10.78 -6.59
C THR A 58 4.59 -9.47 -6.26
N VAL A 59 5.92 -9.54 -6.21
CA VAL A 59 6.79 -8.35 -6.07
C VAL A 59 6.46 -7.30 -7.12
N SER A 60 6.30 -7.70 -8.39
CA SER A 60 6.00 -6.77 -9.49
C SER A 60 4.64 -6.08 -9.31
N GLN A 61 3.60 -6.82 -8.93
CA GLN A 61 2.27 -6.25 -8.67
C GLN A 61 2.31 -5.28 -7.47
N THR A 62 3.05 -5.64 -6.42
CA THR A 62 3.22 -4.80 -5.24
C THR A 62 3.88 -3.46 -5.58
N LEU A 63 4.94 -3.49 -6.38
CA LEU A 63 5.64 -2.29 -6.82
C LEU A 63 4.79 -1.44 -7.76
N GLU A 64 4.00 -2.06 -8.64
CA GLU A 64 3.05 -1.35 -9.49
C GLU A 64 2.01 -0.61 -8.65
N LEU A 65 1.41 -1.26 -7.63
CA LEU A 65 0.47 -0.61 -6.72
C LEU A 65 1.09 0.49 -5.87
N ALA A 66 2.34 0.33 -5.45
CA ALA A 66 3.07 1.37 -4.74
C ALA A 66 3.32 2.59 -5.64
N LYS A 67 3.69 2.37 -6.91
CA LYS A 67 3.83 3.43 -7.92
C LYS A 67 2.51 4.15 -8.16
N GLU A 68 1.41 3.44 -8.35
CA GLU A 68 0.07 4.05 -8.53
C GLU A 68 -0.35 4.88 -7.31
N GLN A 69 -0.10 4.37 -6.10
CA GLN A 69 -0.37 5.12 -4.86
C GLN A 69 0.50 6.39 -4.76
N TYR A 70 1.77 6.31 -5.16
CA TYR A 70 2.67 7.46 -5.17
C TYR A 70 2.18 8.56 -6.12
N LEU A 71 1.80 8.18 -7.35
CA LEU A 71 1.27 9.11 -8.34
C LEU A 71 -0.03 9.75 -7.84
N LYS A 72 -0.92 8.97 -7.22
CA LYS A 72 -2.16 9.48 -6.63
C LYS A 72 -1.88 10.50 -5.53
N ASN A 73 -1.04 10.17 -4.55
CA ASN A 73 -0.72 11.06 -3.44
C ASN A 73 -0.09 12.38 -3.93
N ASN A 74 0.77 12.33 -4.95
CA ASN A 74 1.38 13.53 -5.52
C ASN A 74 0.41 14.35 -6.36
N SER A 75 -0.50 13.73 -7.11
CA SER A 75 -1.55 14.45 -7.85
C SER A 75 -2.54 15.17 -6.93
N GLU A 76 -2.81 14.60 -5.74
CA GLU A 76 -3.66 15.22 -4.72
C GLU A 76 -2.94 16.36 -4.00
N LYS A 77 -1.63 16.24 -3.74
CA LYS A 77 -0.79 17.32 -3.18
C LYS A 77 -0.65 18.53 -4.13
N LEU A 78 -0.92 18.36 -5.43
CA LEU A 78 -0.83 19.41 -6.46
C LEU A 78 -2.18 20.07 -6.81
N LYS A 79 -3.29 19.66 -6.18
CA LYS A 79 -4.56 20.38 -6.33
C LYS A 79 -4.53 21.65 -5.44
N PRO A 80 -4.76 22.84 -6.02
CA PRO A 80 -4.70 24.12 -5.30
C PRO A 80 -5.81 24.27 -4.26
#